data_AF-A0A849GB98-F1
#
_entry.id   AF-A0A849GB98-F1
#
_cell.length_a   1.000
_cell.length_b   1.000
_cell.length_c   1.000
_cell.angle_alpha   90.00
_cell.angle_beta   90.00
_cell.angle_gamma   90.00
#
_symmetry.space_group_name_H-M   'P 1'
#
loop_
_entity.id
_entity.type
_entity.pdbx_description
1 polymer ?
#
loop_
_entity_poly.entity_id
_entity_poly.type
_entity_poly.pdbx_seq_one_letter_code
_entity_poly.pdbx_strand_id
1 'polypeptide(L)'
;MNRALVTLLATGAILVIGSGTAVAEHHEDGFKVIPVDMYACAYKDGKGPKDLDAYAKKFDAWADAKNLNDLSVWTLTPYYYGPGDNANFDFIWMIAGKTADGLGRTHDTWLADND
;
A
#
# COMPACT_ATOMS: atom_id res chain seq x y z
N MET A 1 -0.50 42.72 46.52
CA MET A 1 -1.12 41.85 45.49
C MET A 1 -1.48 40.53 46.17
N ASN A 2 -2.77 40.14 46.18
CA ASN A 2 -3.25 39.03 47.02
C ASN A 2 -2.74 37.68 46.47
N ARG A 3 -2.09 36.85 47.31
CA ARG A 3 -1.43 35.61 46.86
C ARG A 3 -2.42 34.66 46.17
N ALA A 4 -3.68 34.64 46.62
CA ALA A 4 -4.76 33.88 45.99
C ALA A 4 -5.06 34.32 44.55
N LEU A 5 -4.96 35.62 44.26
CA LEU A 5 -5.19 36.17 42.92
C LEU A 5 -4.07 35.78 41.94
N VAL A 6 -2.83 35.71 42.44
CA VAL A 6 -1.66 35.28 41.67
C VAL A 6 -1.74 33.79 41.33
N THR A 7 -2.19 32.95 42.27
CA THR A 7 -2.36 31.51 42.03
C THR A 7 -3.48 31.22 41.03
N LEU A 8 -4.61 31.93 41.10
CA LEU A 8 -5.72 31.75 40.15
C LEU A 8 -5.33 32.16 38.72
N LEU A 9 -4.59 33.25 38.56
CA LEU A 9 -4.08 33.69 37.26
C LEU A 9 -3.05 32.72 36.68
N ALA A 10 -2.14 32.19 37.51
CA ALA A 10 -1.13 31.23 37.07
C ALA A 10 -1.76 29.89 36.62
N THR A 11 -2.81 29.43 37.31
CA THR A 11 -3.47 28.16 36.97
C THR A 11 -4.30 28.27 35.68
N GLY A 12 -4.95 29.42 35.46
CA GLY A 12 -5.69 29.68 34.21
C GLY A 12 -4.78 29.78 32.98
N ALA A 13 -3.58 30.33 33.12
CA ALA A 13 -2.62 30.43 32.02
C ALA A 13 -2.09 29.07 31.54
N ILE A 14 -1.95 28.09 32.44
CA ILE A 14 -1.43 26.75 32.10
C ILE A 14 -2.47 25.91 31.32
N LEU A 15 -3.77 26.10 31.58
CA LEU A 15 -4.83 25.37 30.88
C LEU A 15 -5.02 25.81 29.42
N VAL A 16 -4.65 27.04 29.06
CA VAL A 16 -4.78 27.56 27.68
C VAL A 16 -3.65 27.08 26.76
N ILE A 17 -2.50 26.69 27.31
CA ILE A 17 -1.34 26.22 26.53
C ILE A 17 -1.50 24.74 26.14
N GLY A 18 -2.29 23.96 26.89
CA GLY A 18 -2.55 22.54 26.60
C GLY A 18 -3.58 22.28 25.49
N SER A 19 -4.35 23.29 25.08
CA SER A 19 -5.28 23.24 23.94
C SER A 19 -4.63 23.73 22.64
N GLY A 20 -3.32 23.55 22.50
CA GLY A 20 -2.67 23.63 21.20
C GLY A 20 -3.37 22.64 20.29
N THR A 21 -4.13 23.17 19.33
CA THR A 21 -4.74 22.41 18.24
C THR A 21 -3.68 21.45 17.70
N ALA A 22 -3.96 20.15 17.75
CA ALA A 22 -3.23 19.21 16.93
C ALA A 22 -3.43 19.65 15.48
N VAL A 23 -2.51 20.47 14.97
CA VAL A 23 -2.48 20.85 13.57
C VAL A 23 -2.01 19.58 12.87
N ALA A 24 -2.96 18.74 12.48
CA ALA A 24 -2.69 17.72 11.49
C ALA A 24 -2.08 18.45 10.29
N GLU A 25 -0.92 17.99 9.88
CA GLU A 25 -0.10 18.56 8.81
C GLU A 25 -1.01 18.74 7.58
N HIS A 26 -1.44 19.98 7.28
CA HIS A 26 -2.18 20.28 6.07
C HIS A 26 -1.17 20.26 4.92
N HIS A 27 -0.80 19.05 4.48
CA HIS A 27 -0.14 18.88 3.21
C HIS A 27 -1.15 19.35 2.15
N GLU A 28 -0.91 20.53 1.56
CA GLU A 28 -1.77 21.07 0.49
C GLU A 28 -1.80 20.16 -0.75
N ASP A 29 -0.85 19.22 -0.84
CA ASP A 29 -0.96 17.99 -1.61
C ASP A 29 -0.76 16.81 -0.65
N GLY A 30 -1.84 16.20 -0.13
CA GLY A 30 -1.78 15.07 0.79
C GLY A 30 -0.77 13.98 0.38
N PHE A 31 -0.18 13.26 1.35
CA PHE A 31 0.76 12.18 1.06
C PHE A 31 0.16 11.24 0.00
N LYS A 32 0.79 11.19 -1.18
CA LYS A 32 0.30 10.38 -2.30
C LYS A 32 0.59 8.91 -2.00
N VAL A 33 -0.36 8.25 -1.33
CA VAL A 33 -0.33 6.80 -1.12
C VAL A 33 -0.52 6.12 -2.48
N ILE A 34 0.46 5.32 -2.88
CA ILE A 34 0.29 4.37 -3.98
C ILE A 34 -0.08 3.04 -3.32
N PRO A 35 -1.32 2.54 -3.50
CA PRO A 35 -1.71 1.23 -2.98
C PRO A 35 -1.02 0.14 -3.79
N VAL A 36 -0.45 -0.84 -3.08
CA VAL A 36 0.32 -1.93 -3.68
C VAL A 36 -0.03 -3.25 -2.99
N ASP A 37 -0.23 -4.29 -3.79
CA ASP A 37 -0.27 -5.69 -3.35
C ASP A 37 0.94 -6.44 -3.88
N MET A 38 1.53 -7.27 -3.02
CA MET A 38 2.72 -8.05 -3.32
C MET A 38 2.50 -9.50 -2.94
N TYR A 39 2.66 -10.40 -3.91
CA TYR A 39 2.58 -11.83 -3.69
C TYR A 39 3.98 -12.43 -3.87
N ALA A 40 4.55 -12.99 -2.80
CA ALA A 40 5.78 -13.77 -2.87
C ALA A 40 5.45 -15.17 -3.42
N CYS A 41 5.91 -15.45 -4.63
CA CYS A 41 5.48 -16.62 -5.41
C CYS A 41 6.65 -17.56 -5.70
N ALA A 42 6.37 -18.85 -5.70
CA ALA A 42 7.25 -19.89 -6.22
C ALA A 42 6.63 -20.53 -7.47
N TYR A 43 7.46 -20.95 -8.41
CA TYR A 43 7.01 -21.73 -9.55
C TYR A 43 6.53 -23.11 -9.07
N LYS A 44 5.49 -23.64 -9.71
CA LYS A 44 5.10 -25.04 -9.55
C LYS A 44 6.13 -25.95 -10.23
N ASP A 45 6.15 -27.23 -9.87
CA ASP A 45 7.04 -28.23 -10.48
C ASP A 45 6.98 -28.19 -12.02
N GLY A 46 8.17 -28.12 -12.64
CA GLY A 46 8.31 -28.04 -14.10
C GLY A 46 7.89 -26.71 -14.74
N LYS A 47 7.56 -25.69 -13.94
CA LYS A 47 7.25 -24.33 -14.39
C LYS A 47 8.44 -23.39 -14.22
N GLY A 48 8.44 -22.31 -14.99
CA GLY A 48 9.47 -21.29 -14.88
C GLY A 48 9.07 -19.94 -15.50
N PRO A 49 10.05 -19.05 -15.74
CA PRO A 49 9.77 -17.68 -16.19
C PRO A 49 8.90 -17.57 -17.44
N LYS A 50 9.04 -18.48 -18.41
CA LYS A 50 8.21 -18.48 -19.63
C LYS A 50 6.73 -18.76 -19.34
N ASP A 51 6.43 -19.60 -18.35
CA ASP A 51 5.05 -19.85 -17.93
C ASP A 51 4.47 -18.63 -17.23
N LEU A 52 5.29 -17.90 -16.46
CA LEU A 52 4.91 -16.63 -15.86
C LEU A 52 4.65 -15.55 -16.91
N ASP A 53 5.49 -15.42 -17.93
CA ASP A 53 5.23 -14.49 -19.05
C ASP A 53 3.91 -14.82 -19.75
N ALA A 54 3.60 -16.10 -19.92
CA ALA A 54 2.34 -16.55 -20.51
C ALA A 54 1.15 -16.24 -19.59
N TYR A 55 1.30 -16.40 -18.27
CA TYR A 55 0.30 -16.00 -17.29
C TYR A 55 0.09 -14.48 -17.28
N ALA A 56 1.16 -13.70 -17.30
CA ALA A 56 1.09 -12.24 -17.30
C ALA A 56 0.30 -11.71 -18.51
N LYS A 57 0.51 -12.28 -19.70
CA LYS A 57 -0.29 -11.96 -20.89
C LYS A 57 -1.76 -12.30 -20.75
N LYS A 58 -2.09 -13.42 -20.09
CA LYS A 58 -3.49 -13.80 -19.82
C LYS A 58 -4.14 -12.85 -18.84
N PHE A 59 -3.41 -12.47 -17.78
CA PHE A 59 -3.86 -11.51 -16.80
C PHE A 59 -4.10 -10.13 -17.43
N ASP A 60 -3.17 -9.67 -18.27
CA ASP A 60 -3.27 -8.40 -19.02
C ASP A 60 -4.52 -8.39 -19.91
N ALA A 61 -4.73 -9.43 -20.71
CA ALA A 61 -5.93 -9.57 -21.54
C ALA A 61 -7.23 -9.65 -20.73
N TRP A 62 -7.20 -10.28 -19.55
CA TRP A 62 -8.35 -10.30 -18.63
C TRP A 62 -8.63 -8.91 -18.07
N ALA A 63 -7.61 -8.18 -17.63
CA ALA A 63 -7.73 -6.83 -17.09
C ALA A 63 -8.30 -5.86 -18.16
N ASP A 64 -7.80 -5.95 -19.39
CA ASP A 64 -8.31 -5.21 -20.55
C ASP A 64 -9.79 -5.50 -20.81
N ALA A 65 -10.18 -6.79 -20.82
CA ALA A 65 -11.57 -7.18 -21.03
C ALA A 65 -12.52 -6.66 -19.93
N LYS A 66 -11.98 -6.37 -18.75
CA LYS A 66 -12.70 -5.79 -17.60
C LYS A 66 -12.57 -4.27 -17.50
N ASN A 67 -11.88 -3.62 -18.44
CA ASN A 67 -11.59 -2.19 -18.44
C ASN A 67 -10.84 -1.71 -17.17
N LEU A 68 -9.94 -2.54 -16.64
CA LEU A 68 -9.13 -2.24 -15.46
C LEU A 68 -7.88 -1.43 -15.86
N ASN A 69 -8.08 -0.18 -16.26
CA ASN A 69 -7.04 0.67 -16.85
C ASN A 69 -6.19 1.47 -15.83
N ASP A 70 -6.52 1.38 -14.54
CA ASP A 70 -5.90 2.14 -13.46
C ASP A 70 -4.91 1.29 -12.62
N LEU A 71 -4.35 0.24 -13.24
CA LEU A 71 -3.47 -0.74 -12.60
C LEU A 71 -2.15 -0.87 -13.36
N SER A 72 -1.09 -1.16 -12.62
CA SER A 72 0.21 -1.52 -13.16
C SER A 72 0.71 -2.78 -12.47
N VAL A 73 1.26 -3.70 -13.25
CA VAL A 73 1.72 -5.00 -12.75
C VAL A 73 3.17 -5.24 -13.12
N TRP A 74 3.94 -5.72 -12.15
CA TRP A 74 5.34 -6.04 -12.34
C TRP A 74 5.66 -7.42 -11.79
N THR A 75 6.59 -8.08 -12.47
CA THR A 75 7.29 -9.25 -11.93
C THR A 75 8.64 -8.78 -11.41
N LEU A 76 8.88 -8.96 -10.11
CA LEU A 76 10.16 -8.65 -9.49
C LEU A 76 10.90 -9.95 -9.19
N THR A 77 12.00 -10.17 -9.91
CA THR A 77 12.84 -11.35 -9.69
C THR A 77 14.05 -10.95 -8.85
N PRO A 78 14.22 -11.51 -7.64
CA PRO A 78 15.42 -11.28 -6.83
C PRO A 78 16.69 -11.74 -7.55
N TYR A 79 17.73 -10.89 -7.52
CA TYR A 79 19.04 -11.16 -8.13
C TYR A 79 20.12 -11.49 -7.10
N TYR A 80 19.95 -11.06 -5.85
CA TYR A 80 20.89 -11.28 -4.76
C TYR A 80 20.16 -11.89 -3.57
N TYR A 81 20.83 -12.81 -2.88
CA TYR A 81 20.36 -13.44 -1.64
C TYR A 81 21.53 -13.50 -0.65
N GLY A 82 21.24 -13.24 0.62
CA GLY A 82 22.20 -13.24 1.72
C GLY A 82 22.08 -14.46 2.64
N PRO A 83 23.15 -14.82 3.38
CA PRO A 83 23.06 -15.79 4.45
C PRO A 83 22.02 -15.35 5.49
N GLY A 84 20.99 -16.18 5.72
CA GLY A 84 19.88 -15.87 6.63
C GLY A 84 18.63 -15.32 5.94
N ASP A 85 18.68 -15.06 4.63
CA ASP A 85 17.48 -14.73 3.87
C ASP A 85 16.60 -15.98 3.71
N ASN A 86 15.48 -16.02 4.44
CA ASN A 86 14.45 -17.04 4.29
C ASN A 86 13.52 -16.75 3.09
N ALA A 87 14.06 -16.15 2.03
CA ALA A 87 13.30 -15.79 0.83
C ALA A 87 12.99 -17.06 0.02
N ASN A 88 11.97 -17.80 0.44
CA ASN A 88 11.48 -18.99 -0.24
C ASN A 88 10.50 -18.62 -1.37
N PHE A 89 10.91 -17.72 -2.26
CA PHE A 89 10.11 -17.32 -3.42
C PHE A 89 11.04 -17.10 -4.63
N ASP A 90 10.52 -17.39 -5.82
CA ASP A 90 11.25 -17.22 -7.07
C ASP A 90 11.02 -15.83 -7.68
N PHE A 91 9.86 -15.23 -7.41
CA PHE A 91 9.50 -13.90 -7.89
C PHE A 91 8.42 -13.26 -6.99
N ILE A 92 8.29 -11.94 -7.09
CA ILE A 92 7.16 -11.22 -6.53
C ILE A 92 6.25 -10.77 -7.68
N TRP A 93 4.98 -11.14 -7.60
CA TRP A 93 3.92 -10.56 -8.43
C TRP A 93 3.40 -9.32 -7.72
N MET A 94 3.71 -8.14 -8.27
CA MET A 94 3.37 -6.86 -7.66
C MET A 94 2.32 -6.14 -8.49
N ILE A 95 1.24 -5.70 -7.84
CA ILE A 95 0.15 -4.97 -8.44
C ILE A 95 0.06 -3.61 -7.74
N ALA A 96 0.13 -2.51 -8.48
CA ALA A 96 -0.18 -1.19 -7.94
C ALA A 96 -1.40 -0.59 -8.61
N GLY A 97 -2.28 -0.01 -7.80
CA GLY A 97 -3.38 0.80 -8.28
C GLY A 97 -3.02 2.27 -8.32
N LYS A 98 -3.65 3.02 -9.22
CA LYS A 98 -3.58 4.50 -9.22
C LYS A 98 -4.26 5.10 -7.98
N THR A 99 -5.29 4.42 -7.47
CA THR A 99 -6.05 4.76 -6.25
C THR A 99 -6.41 3.49 -5.48
N ALA A 100 -6.66 3.61 -4.17
CA ALA A 100 -7.02 2.46 -3.34
C ALA A 100 -8.32 1.81 -3.82
N ASP A 101 -9.32 2.62 -4.18
CA ASP A 101 -10.58 2.15 -4.76
C ASP A 101 -10.36 1.41 -6.10
N GLY A 102 -9.40 1.88 -6.92
CA GLY A 102 -9.04 1.21 -8.17
C GLY A 102 -8.47 -0.18 -7.94
N LEU A 103 -7.57 -0.33 -6.96
CA LEU A 103 -7.01 -1.62 -6.58
C LEU A 103 -8.06 -2.54 -5.94
N GLY A 104 -8.92 -2.00 -5.07
CA GLY A 104 -10.04 -2.72 -4.47
C GLY A 104 -11.00 -3.30 -5.52
N ARG A 105 -11.44 -2.48 -6.50
CA ARG A 105 -12.30 -2.96 -7.61
C ARG A 105 -11.63 -4.06 -8.43
N THR A 106 -10.32 -3.99 -8.62
CA THR A 106 -9.56 -5.05 -9.30
C THR A 106 -9.70 -6.37 -8.55
N HIS A 107 -9.55 -6.36 -7.23
CA HIS A 107 -9.73 -7.56 -6.41
C HIS A 107 -11.16 -8.09 -6.42
N ASP A 108 -12.15 -7.19 -6.26
CA ASP A 108 -13.56 -7.59 -6.31
C ASP A 108 -13.90 -8.25 -7.65
N THR A 109 -13.38 -7.70 -8.75
CA THR A 109 -13.56 -8.26 -10.10
C THR A 109 -12.86 -9.61 -10.24
N TRP A 110 -11.65 -9.76 -9.70
CA TRP A 110 -10.91 -11.02 -9.74
C TRP A 110 -11.64 -12.14 -8.99
N LEU A 111 -12.11 -11.87 -7.77
CA LEU A 111 -12.85 -12.84 -6.95
C LEU A 111 -14.16 -13.24 -7.63
N ALA A 112 -14.93 -12.29 -8.17
CA ALA A 112 -16.19 -12.60 -8.84
C ALA A 112 -16.04 -13.50 -10.09
N ASP A 113 -14.88 -13.49 -10.73
CA ASP A 113 -14.59 -14.27 -11.95
C ASP A 113 -13.90 -15.63 -11.67
N ASN A 114 -13.24 -15.78 -10.51
CA ASN A 114 -12.33 -16.90 -10.25
C ASN A 114 -12.63 -17.67 -8.95
N ASP A 115 -13.67 -17.28 -8.19
CA ASP A 115 -14.31 -18.13 -7.15
C ASP A 115 -15.36 -19.07 -7.76
#